data_AF-A0A918KMH7-F1
#
_entry.id   AF-A0A918KMH7-F1
#
_cell.length_a   1.000
_cell.length_b   1.000
_cell.length_c   1.000
_cell.angle_alpha   90.00
_cell.angle_beta   90.00
_cell.angle_gamma   90.00
#
_symmetry.space_group_name_H-M   'P 1'
#
loop_
_entity.id
_entity.type
_entity.pdbx_description
1 polymer ?
#
loop_
_entity_poly.entity_id
_entity_poly.type
_entity_poly.pdbx_seq_one_letter_code
_entity_poly.pdbx_strand_id
1 'polypeptide(L)'
;MKPGSILILIVLLAGCQTWPRDADEQPEPEASAQTGTIGQCGAPPAMPPLDDSALAVIAWLHFNDQLASLGELRRWRLLHNYSTQEPGADLAASLVTSQPGMPDALRLVGQGTLKRRLDELPPAVQPVFTQVLAYNEAVLNHNAVTRELERARALYAGRVRQLEAMLKERDRQIEALTDIESQLNQNDGVDDSPGGGDAAPPPDTGGNHAD
;
A
#
# COMPACT_ATOMS: atom_id res chain seq x y z
N MET A 1 -46.72 10.16 31.89
CA MET A 1 -45.80 10.34 30.74
C MET A 1 -45.21 11.73 30.86
N LYS A 2 -43.93 11.85 31.22
CA LYS A 2 -43.23 13.13 31.38
C LYS A 2 -42.14 13.24 30.30
N PRO A 3 -42.22 14.21 29.37
CA PRO A 3 -41.19 14.47 28.39
C PRO A 3 -40.15 15.39 29.03
N GLY A 4 -38.98 14.86 29.41
CA GLY A 4 -38.00 15.67 30.14
C GLY A 4 -36.59 15.09 30.20
N SER A 5 -36.17 14.32 29.20
CA SER A 5 -34.81 13.78 29.12
C SER A 5 -34.31 13.66 27.69
N ILE A 6 -34.60 14.67 26.86
CA ILE A 6 -33.98 14.85 25.55
C ILE A 6 -33.64 16.34 25.40
N LEU A 7 -32.81 16.87 26.31
CA LEU A 7 -32.23 18.21 26.17
C LEU A 7 -30.94 18.39 26.98
N ILE A 8 -30.23 17.29 27.27
CA ILE A 8 -28.93 17.31 27.97
C ILE A 8 -27.81 16.76 27.07
N LEU A 9 -28.08 16.54 25.77
CA LEU A 9 -27.10 16.00 24.81
C LEU A 9 -26.53 17.04 23.82
N ILE A 10 -26.78 18.34 24.01
CA ILE A 10 -26.35 19.40 23.07
C ILE A 10 -25.27 20.34 23.67
N VAL A 11 -24.90 20.19 24.95
CA VAL A 11 -23.99 21.15 25.63
C VAL A 11 -22.51 20.73 25.60
N LEU A 12 -22.15 19.55 25.08
CA LEU A 12 -20.76 19.06 25.07
C LEU A 12 -19.99 19.30 23.75
N LEU A 13 -20.57 19.99 22.76
CA LEU A 13 -19.92 20.26 21.46
C LEU A 13 -19.47 21.72 21.22
N ALA A 14 -19.56 22.61 22.20
CA ALA A 14 -19.01 23.97 22.08
C ALA A 14 -17.60 24.03 22.70
N GLY A 15 -16.64 23.39 22.01
CA GLY A 15 -15.22 23.58 22.28
C GLY A 15 -14.83 25.05 22.11
N CYS A 16 -14.15 25.57 23.13
CA CYS A 16 -13.65 26.93 23.30
C CYS A 16 -12.92 27.48 22.06
N GLN A 17 -13.57 28.42 21.36
CA GLN A 17 -12.89 29.49 20.63
C GLN A 17 -13.25 30.81 21.30
N THR A 18 -12.45 31.29 22.26
CA THR A 18 -12.40 32.73 22.58
C THR A 18 -11.04 33.07 23.18
N TRP A 19 -10.15 33.45 22.28
CA TRP A 19 -8.90 34.16 22.53
C TRP A 19 -9.22 35.57 23.07
N PRO A 20 -8.68 36.03 24.21
CA PRO A 20 -8.74 37.44 24.54
C PRO A 20 -7.58 38.16 23.83
N ARG A 21 -7.93 38.99 22.84
CA ARG A 21 -7.02 39.97 22.24
C ARG A 21 -7.59 41.36 22.53
N ASP A 22 -7.22 41.87 23.69
CA ASP A 22 -7.08 43.30 23.98
C ASP A 22 -5.59 43.53 24.22
N ALA A 23 -4.96 44.65 23.97
CA ALA A 23 -5.13 45.80 23.09
C ALA A 23 -3.73 46.45 23.14
N ASP A 24 -3.39 47.23 22.13
CA ASP A 24 -2.09 47.87 21.95
C ASP A 24 -1.50 48.53 23.21
N GLU A 25 -0.23 48.24 23.48
CA GLU A 25 0.71 49.29 23.89
C GLU A 25 2.12 48.92 23.40
N GLN A 26 2.56 49.67 22.39
CA GLN A 26 3.89 49.62 21.81
C GLN A 26 4.79 50.60 22.56
N PRO A 27 5.94 50.15 23.08
CA PRO A 27 7.11 51.01 23.15
C PRO A 27 8.15 50.51 22.15
N GLU A 28 8.57 51.42 21.28
CA GLU A 28 9.76 51.30 20.43
C GLU A 28 11.06 51.31 21.27
N PRO A 29 12.24 51.03 20.69
CA PRO A 29 13.12 49.96 21.11
C PRO A 29 14.28 50.46 21.97
N GLU A 30 14.49 49.83 23.13
CA GLU A 30 15.80 49.89 23.79
C GLU A 30 16.64 48.69 23.36
N ALA A 31 17.64 48.99 22.54
CA ALA A 31 18.75 48.11 22.25
C ALA A 31 19.43 47.69 23.56
N SER A 32 19.04 46.53 24.08
CA SER A 32 19.80 45.83 25.11
C SER A 32 20.20 44.48 24.57
N ALA A 33 21.51 44.32 24.42
CA ALA A 33 22.19 43.15 23.90
C ALA A 33 21.72 41.87 24.60
N GLN A 34 20.78 41.15 23.96
CA GLN A 34 20.63 39.73 24.21
C GLN A 34 21.58 39.02 23.24
N THR A 35 22.79 38.79 23.76
CA THR A 35 23.61 37.62 23.48
C THR A 35 22.83 36.58 22.69
N GLY A 36 23.26 36.34 21.45
CA GLY A 36 22.80 35.19 20.70
C GLY A 36 22.95 33.98 21.62
N THR A 37 21.82 33.42 22.05
CA THR A 37 21.79 32.13 22.69
C THR A 37 22.30 31.16 21.65
N ILE A 38 23.61 30.92 21.69
CA ILE A 38 24.26 29.78 21.07
C ILE A 38 23.37 28.61 21.45
N GLY A 39 22.75 27.99 20.44
CA GLY A 39 21.81 26.90 20.64
C GLY A 39 22.41 25.95 21.67
N GLN A 40 21.73 25.79 22.80
CA GLN A 40 22.13 24.82 23.79
C GLN A 40 22.26 23.50 23.06
N CYS A 41 23.50 23.03 22.90
CA CYS A 41 23.79 21.64 22.65
C CYS A 41 23.29 20.90 23.88
N GLY A 42 21.98 20.64 23.92
CA GLY A 42 21.37 19.80 24.93
C GLY A 42 22.13 18.48 24.93
N ALA A 43 22.50 18.02 26.11
CA ALA A 43 23.11 16.71 26.26
C ALA A 43 22.26 15.69 25.50
N PRO A 44 22.88 14.75 24.77
CA PRO A 44 22.12 13.69 24.12
C PRO A 44 21.22 13.00 25.16
N PRO A 45 19.98 12.63 24.80
CA PRO A 45 19.09 11.97 25.73
C PRO A 45 19.77 10.70 26.26
N ALA A 46 19.92 10.58 27.58
CA ALA A 46 20.56 9.42 28.20
C ALA A 46 19.80 8.13 27.84
N MET A 47 20.51 7.00 27.78
CA MET A 47 19.89 5.70 27.54
C MET A 47 18.88 5.38 28.65
N PRO A 48 17.67 4.92 28.32
CA PRO A 48 16.73 4.48 29.34
C PRO A 48 17.34 3.37 30.21
N PRO A 49 17.19 3.44 31.55
CA PRO A 49 17.75 2.43 32.43
C PRO A 49 17.09 1.06 32.22
N LEU A 50 17.83 0.01 32.56
CA LEU A 50 17.38 -1.38 32.53
C LEU A 50 17.28 -1.91 33.97
N ASP A 51 16.21 -1.54 34.66
CA ASP A 51 15.88 -2.01 35.99
C ASP A 51 14.36 -2.20 36.14
N ASP A 52 13.92 -2.71 37.30
CA ASP A 52 12.49 -2.95 37.59
C ASP A 52 11.74 -1.69 38.08
N SER A 53 12.33 -0.50 37.98
CA SER A 53 11.66 0.72 38.40
C SER A 53 10.57 1.14 37.41
N ALA A 54 9.50 1.77 37.94
CA ALA A 54 8.47 2.37 37.09
C ALA A 54 9.05 3.46 36.16
N LEU A 55 10.13 4.13 36.58
CA LEU A 55 10.82 5.13 35.77
C LEU A 55 11.50 4.50 34.55
N ALA A 56 12.10 3.32 34.68
CA ALA A 56 12.67 2.59 33.53
C ALA A 56 11.59 2.24 32.51
N VAL A 57 10.45 1.73 32.95
CA VAL A 57 9.32 1.40 32.08
C VAL A 57 8.83 2.65 31.32
N ILE A 58 8.61 3.76 32.02
CA ILE A 58 8.18 5.02 31.41
C ILE A 58 9.23 5.54 30.43
N ALA A 59 10.52 5.46 30.78
CA ALA A 59 11.60 5.92 29.92
C ALA A 59 11.67 5.12 28.60
N TRP A 60 11.50 3.79 28.65
CA TRP A 60 11.44 2.95 27.45
C TRP A 60 10.19 3.20 26.61
N LEU A 61 9.04 3.42 27.24
CA LEU A 61 7.81 3.79 26.53
C LEU A 61 7.97 5.15 25.82
N HIS A 62 8.50 6.15 26.53
CA HIS A 62 8.76 7.47 25.97
C HIS A 62 9.81 7.41 24.84
N PHE A 63 10.85 6.61 25.00
CA PHE A 63 11.83 6.38 23.94
C PHE A 63 11.18 5.79 22.69
N ASN A 64 10.31 4.79 22.84
CA ASN A 64 9.59 4.19 21.72
C ASN A 64 8.61 5.17 21.04
N ASP A 65 7.89 5.97 21.83
CA ASP A 65 7.00 7.02 21.32
C ASP A 65 7.78 8.09 20.53
N GLN A 66 8.92 8.51 21.08
CA GLN A 66 9.83 9.43 20.41
C GLN A 66 10.29 8.85 19.06
N LEU A 67 10.66 7.58 19.00
CA LEU A 67 11.03 6.93 17.73
C LEU A 67 9.91 6.96 16.68
N ALA A 68 8.66 6.76 17.10
CA ALA A 68 7.50 6.79 16.21
C ALA A 68 7.28 8.19 15.60
N SER A 69 7.58 9.25 16.36
CA SER A 69 7.47 10.64 15.91
C SER A 69 8.59 11.08 14.95
N LEU A 70 9.69 10.33 14.86
CA LEU A 70 10.88 10.73 14.12
C LEU A 70 10.94 10.15 12.71
N GLY A 71 11.46 10.96 11.78
CA GLY A 71 11.85 10.49 10.45
C GLY A 71 13.02 9.51 10.52
N GLU A 72 13.15 8.64 9.50
CA GLU A 72 14.11 7.53 9.47
C GLU A 72 15.55 7.95 9.81
N LEU A 73 16.09 8.96 9.12
CA LEU A 73 17.45 9.47 9.36
C LEU A 73 17.66 9.97 10.80
N ARG A 74 16.63 10.53 11.43
CA ARG A 74 16.71 11.01 12.81
C ARG A 74 16.71 9.86 13.81
N ARG A 75 15.97 8.78 13.54
CA ARG A 75 16.00 7.55 14.35
C ARG A 75 17.39 6.93 14.36
N TRP A 76 18.04 6.86 13.20
CA TRP A 76 19.43 6.39 13.12
C TRP A 76 20.42 7.31 13.83
N ARG A 77 20.23 8.64 13.73
CA ARG A 77 21.08 9.60 14.44
C ARG A 77 20.95 9.50 15.95
N LEU A 78 19.78 9.15 16.49
CA LEU A 78 19.64 8.91 17.92
C LEU A 78 20.57 7.78 18.40
N LEU A 79 20.73 6.72 17.62
CA LEU A 79 21.65 5.62 17.98
C LEU A 79 23.11 6.06 18.02
N HIS A 80 23.50 7.05 17.21
CA HIS A 80 24.87 7.57 17.21
C HIS A 80 25.26 8.25 18.53
N ASN A 81 24.28 8.70 19.30
CA ASN A 81 24.52 9.34 20.58
C ASN A 81 24.82 8.33 21.70
N TYR A 82 24.62 7.03 21.45
CA TYR A 82 24.83 5.97 22.44
C TYR A 82 26.10 5.19 22.13
N SER A 83 26.88 4.91 23.18
CA SER A 83 28.00 3.98 23.05
C SER A 83 27.47 2.56 22.85
N THR A 84 28.13 1.76 22.00
CA THR A 84 27.81 0.34 21.83
C THR A 84 28.07 -0.50 23.09
N GLN A 85 28.76 0.08 24.09
CA GLN A 85 29.04 -0.56 25.38
C GLN A 85 27.96 -0.25 26.43
N GLU A 86 27.03 0.67 26.15
CA GLU A 86 25.96 1.00 27.10
C GLU A 86 24.96 -0.16 27.22
N PRO A 87 24.52 -0.47 28.46
CA PRO A 87 23.47 -1.44 28.67
C PRO A 87 22.19 -0.95 28.00
N GLY A 88 21.66 -1.75 27.06
CA GLY A 88 20.45 -1.42 26.29
C GLY A 88 20.70 -0.74 24.94
N ALA A 89 21.96 -0.51 24.53
CA ALA A 89 22.26 0.03 23.21
C ALA A 89 21.76 -0.88 22.06
N ASP A 90 21.88 -2.20 22.25
CA ASP A 90 21.34 -3.20 21.33
C ASP A 90 19.80 -3.22 21.32
N LEU A 91 19.16 -3.04 22.48
CA LEU A 91 17.71 -2.90 22.59
C LEU A 91 17.24 -1.63 21.88
N ALA A 92 17.87 -0.49 22.11
CA ALA A 92 17.57 0.76 21.40
C ALA A 92 17.71 0.60 19.88
N ALA A 93 18.81 -0.03 19.42
CA ALA A 93 19.01 -0.33 18.01
C ALA A 93 17.92 -1.27 17.44
N SER A 94 17.52 -2.26 18.23
CA SER A 94 16.46 -3.19 17.84
C SER A 94 15.08 -2.52 17.78
N LEU A 95 14.79 -1.54 18.64
CA LEU A 95 13.58 -0.73 18.55
C LEU A 95 13.59 0.13 17.29
N VAL A 96 14.71 0.80 16.98
CA VAL A 96 14.85 1.62 15.76
C VAL A 96 14.64 0.78 14.50
N THR A 97 15.26 -0.40 14.43
CA THR A 97 15.15 -1.30 13.28
C THR A 97 13.79 -1.98 13.17
N SER A 98 13.00 -2.03 14.25
CA SER A 98 11.62 -2.55 14.27
C SER A 98 10.56 -1.52 13.89
N GLN A 99 10.93 -0.25 13.69
CA GLN A 99 9.99 0.83 13.39
C GLN A 99 9.32 0.71 12.01
N PRO A 100 8.11 1.26 11.83
CA PRO A 100 7.48 1.39 10.52
C PRO A 100 8.40 2.11 9.52
N GLY A 101 8.39 1.63 8.28
CA GLY A 101 9.23 2.15 7.18
C GLY A 101 10.64 1.56 7.10
N MET A 102 11.11 0.83 8.12
CA MET A 102 12.39 0.13 8.01
C MET A 102 12.30 -1.06 7.04
N PRO A 103 13.35 -1.36 6.26
CA PRO A 103 13.41 -2.55 5.42
C PRO A 103 13.23 -3.83 6.24
N ASP A 104 12.52 -4.82 5.66
CA ASP A 104 12.23 -6.10 6.33
C ASP A 104 13.49 -6.82 6.85
N ALA A 105 14.62 -6.73 6.13
CA ALA A 105 15.88 -7.31 6.58
C ALA A 105 16.34 -6.72 7.92
N LEU A 106 16.22 -5.40 8.10
CA LEU A 106 16.57 -4.74 9.36
C LEU A 106 15.55 -5.08 10.45
N ARG A 107 14.27 -5.12 10.11
CA ARG A 107 13.20 -5.54 11.02
C ARG A 107 13.42 -6.96 11.55
N LEU A 108 13.91 -7.88 10.71
CA LEU A 108 14.28 -9.24 11.12
C LEU A 108 15.47 -9.26 12.08
N VAL A 109 16.48 -8.42 11.85
CA VAL A 109 17.62 -8.26 12.77
C VAL A 109 17.15 -7.73 14.13
N GLY A 110 16.29 -6.71 14.13
CA GLY A 110 15.64 -6.20 15.33
C GLY A 110 14.83 -7.27 16.06
N GLN A 111 13.99 -8.01 15.33
CA GLN A 111 13.18 -9.11 15.86
C GLN A 111 14.05 -10.17 16.55
N GLY A 112 15.12 -10.62 15.88
CA GLY A 112 16.02 -11.64 16.41
C GLY A 112 16.76 -11.16 17.67
N THR A 113 17.15 -9.90 17.69
CA THR A 113 17.84 -9.30 18.86
C THR A 113 16.90 -9.19 20.05
N LEU A 114 15.69 -8.65 19.85
CA LEU A 114 14.67 -8.57 20.89
C LEU A 114 14.28 -9.94 21.43
N LYS A 115 14.06 -10.94 20.56
CA LYS A 115 13.71 -12.32 20.99
C LYS A 115 14.80 -12.94 21.87
N ARG A 116 16.08 -12.74 21.54
CA ARG A 116 17.20 -13.27 22.34
C ARG A 116 17.31 -12.59 23.70
N ARG A 117 17.04 -11.29 23.75
CA ARG A 117 17.22 -10.50 24.97
C ARG A 117 16.04 -10.55 25.92
N LEU A 118 14.84 -10.87 25.43
CA LEU A 118 13.59 -10.71 26.18
C LEU A 118 13.64 -11.35 27.57
N ASP A 119 14.13 -12.58 27.66
CA ASP A 119 14.19 -13.34 28.93
C ASP A 119 15.27 -12.82 29.90
N GLU A 120 16.23 -12.04 29.40
CA GLU A 120 17.31 -11.41 30.19
C GLU A 120 16.89 -10.03 30.74
N LEU A 121 15.76 -9.48 30.28
CA LEU A 121 15.31 -8.15 30.70
C LEU A 121 14.65 -8.18 32.08
N PRO A 122 14.71 -7.06 32.83
CA PRO A 122 13.92 -6.90 34.05
C PRO A 122 12.43 -7.15 33.79
N PRO A 123 11.74 -7.94 34.62
CA PRO A 123 10.33 -8.28 34.44
C PRO A 123 9.40 -7.08 34.23
N ALA A 124 9.70 -5.93 34.86
CA ALA A 124 8.87 -4.74 34.69
C ALA A 124 8.95 -4.15 33.27
N VAL A 125 10.09 -4.26 32.59
CA VAL A 125 10.34 -3.65 31.28
C VAL A 125 10.01 -4.61 30.14
N GLN A 126 10.08 -5.93 30.36
CA GLN A 126 9.75 -6.96 29.38
C GLN A 126 8.47 -6.67 28.56
N PRO A 127 7.33 -6.27 29.15
CA PRO A 127 6.09 -6.05 28.40
C PRO A 127 6.20 -5.01 27.29
N VAL A 128 7.04 -3.98 27.48
CA VAL A 128 7.28 -2.93 26.46
C VAL A 128 7.86 -3.56 25.19
N PHE A 129 8.84 -4.44 25.34
CA PHE A 129 9.50 -5.10 24.23
C PHE A 129 8.68 -6.25 23.65
N THR A 130 7.89 -6.96 24.47
CA THR A 130 6.94 -7.98 24.00
C THR A 130 5.92 -7.40 23.03
N GLN A 131 5.41 -6.20 23.33
CA GLN A 131 4.48 -5.51 22.43
C GLN A 131 5.14 -5.15 21.10
N VAL A 132 6.38 -4.64 21.13
CA VAL A 132 7.15 -4.32 19.91
C VAL A 132 7.43 -5.57 19.08
N LEU A 133 7.80 -6.68 19.73
CA LEU A 133 8.01 -7.98 19.09
C LEU A 133 6.76 -8.48 18.36
N ALA A 134 5.60 -8.44 19.03
CA ALA A 134 4.34 -8.87 18.46
C ALA A 134 3.93 -8.00 17.26
N TYR A 135 4.08 -6.68 17.40
CA TYR A 135 3.82 -5.75 16.30
C TYR A 135 4.73 -6.00 15.10
N ASN A 136 6.04 -6.14 15.35
CA ASN A 136 7.01 -6.33 14.29
C ASN A 136 6.81 -7.65 13.55
N GLU A 137 6.44 -8.71 14.27
CA GLU A 137 6.07 -10.00 13.68
C GLU A 137 4.83 -9.89 12.79
N ALA A 138 3.79 -9.19 13.24
CA ALA A 138 2.58 -8.96 12.45
C ALA A 138 2.90 -8.21 11.14
N VAL A 139 3.75 -7.18 11.19
CA VAL A 139 4.16 -6.44 9.99
C VAL A 139 4.98 -7.30 9.03
N LEU A 140 5.95 -8.07 9.52
CA LEU A 140 6.75 -8.97 8.69
C LEU A 140 5.88 -10.03 8.00
N ASN A 141 4.92 -10.60 8.73
CA ASN A 141 3.97 -11.56 8.18
C ASN A 141 3.07 -10.92 7.12
N HIS A 142 2.55 -9.72 7.39
CA HIS A 142 1.75 -8.99 6.42
C HIS A 142 2.53 -8.70 5.13
N ASN A 143 3.76 -8.22 5.24
CA ASN A 143 4.62 -7.95 4.08
C ASN A 143 4.94 -9.24 3.29
N ALA A 144 5.11 -10.37 3.97
CA ALA A 144 5.29 -11.67 3.33
C ALA A 144 4.05 -12.09 2.53
N VAL A 145 2.86 -12.01 3.12
CA VAL A 145 1.59 -12.34 2.47
C VAL A 145 1.33 -11.43 1.26
N THR A 146 1.57 -10.13 1.39
CA THR A 146 1.39 -9.18 0.29
C THR A 146 2.30 -9.51 -0.89
N ARG A 147 3.58 -9.83 -0.65
CA ARG A 147 4.50 -10.26 -1.71
C ARG A 147 4.05 -11.55 -2.39
N GLU A 148 3.52 -12.50 -1.63
CA GLU A 148 2.99 -13.75 -2.18
C GLU A 148 1.77 -13.49 -3.07
N LEU A 149 0.87 -12.62 -2.61
CA LEU A 149 -0.31 -12.19 -3.38
C LEU A 149 0.08 -11.48 -4.67
N GLU A 150 1.07 -10.60 -4.63
CA GLU A 150 1.58 -9.90 -5.82
C GLU A 150 2.17 -10.89 -6.85
N ARG A 151 2.95 -11.88 -6.39
CA ARG A 151 3.45 -12.96 -7.25
C ARG A 151 2.31 -13.76 -7.87
N ALA A 152 1.31 -14.16 -7.06
CA ALA A 152 0.14 -14.88 -7.55
C ALA A 152 -0.62 -14.04 -8.60
N ARG A 153 -0.84 -12.75 -8.34
CA ARG A 153 -1.48 -11.83 -9.28
C ARG A 153 -0.71 -11.71 -10.59
N ALA A 154 0.62 -11.61 -10.54
CA ALA A 154 1.46 -11.58 -11.73
C ALA A 154 1.34 -12.88 -12.55
N LEU A 155 1.31 -14.04 -11.88
CA LEU A 155 1.09 -15.34 -12.52
C LEU A 155 -0.27 -15.42 -13.22
N TYR A 156 -1.35 -15.00 -12.54
CA TYR A 156 -2.69 -14.98 -13.14
C TYR A 156 -2.79 -14.01 -14.31
N ALA A 157 -2.22 -12.81 -14.20
CA ALA A 157 -2.16 -11.87 -15.31
C ALA A 157 -1.43 -12.45 -16.53
N GLY A 158 -0.35 -13.21 -16.31
CA GLY A 158 0.33 -13.95 -17.37
C GLY A 158 -0.55 -15.01 -18.04
N ARG A 159 -1.29 -15.79 -17.25
CA ARG A 159 -2.23 -16.81 -17.78
C ARG A 159 -3.38 -16.19 -18.57
N VAL A 160 -3.95 -15.08 -18.11
CA VAL A 160 -5.00 -14.36 -18.83
C VAL A 160 -4.51 -13.93 -20.21
N ARG A 161 -3.32 -13.33 -20.30
CA ARG A 161 -2.73 -12.95 -21.60
C ARG A 161 -2.51 -14.14 -22.54
N GLN A 162 -2.10 -15.29 -21.99
CA GLN A 162 -1.95 -16.52 -22.79
C GLN A 162 -3.30 -17.01 -23.32
N LEU A 163 -4.34 -17.01 -22.48
CA LEU A 163 -5.68 -17.41 -22.88
C LEU A 163 -6.26 -16.44 -23.92
N GLU A 164 -6.08 -15.13 -23.75
CA GLU A 164 -6.47 -14.13 -24.74
C GLU A 164 -5.77 -14.34 -26.09
N ALA A 165 -4.47 -14.65 -26.07
CA ALA A 165 -3.73 -14.97 -27.28
C ALA A 165 -4.24 -16.24 -27.96
N MET A 166 -4.56 -17.29 -27.18
CA MET A 166 -5.16 -18.52 -27.71
C MET A 166 -6.54 -18.29 -28.29
N LEU A 167 -7.39 -17.50 -27.62
CA LEU A 167 -8.72 -17.13 -28.12
C LEU A 167 -8.61 -16.42 -29.46
N LYS A 168 -7.76 -15.39 -29.56
CA LYS A 168 -7.54 -14.66 -30.81
C LYS A 168 -7.05 -15.57 -31.94
N GLU A 169 -6.21 -16.55 -31.63
CA GLU A 169 -5.75 -17.52 -32.62
C GLU A 169 -6.87 -18.46 -33.07
N ARG A 170 -7.74 -18.89 -32.14
CA ARG A 170 -8.92 -19.70 -32.48
C ARG A 170 -9.94 -18.91 -33.30
N ASP A 171 -10.16 -17.65 -32.99
CA ASP A 171 -11.04 -16.77 -33.76
C ASP A 171 -10.56 -16.64 -35.21
N ARG A 172 -9.25 -16.48 -35.43
CA ARG A 172 -8.66 -16.48 -36.78
C ARG A 172 -8.84 -17.80 -37.52
N GLN A 173 -8.72 -18.92 -36.82
CA GLN A 173 -8.95 -20.24 -37.41
C GLN A 173 -10.41 -20.43 -37.81
N ILE A 174 -11.35 -19.95 -36.98
CA ILE A 174 -12.78 -19.96 -37.30
C ILE A 174 -13.03 -19.09 -38.53
N GLU A 175 -12.52 -17.85 -38.58
CA GLU A 175 -12.65 -16.96 -39.73
C GLU A 175 -12.13 -17.61 -41.02
N ALA A 176 -10.94 -18.23 -40.98
CA ALA A 176 -10.39 -18.94 -42.13
C ALA A 176 -11.24 -20.14 -42.57
N LEU A 177 -11.82 -20.90 -41.64
CA LEU A 177 -12.72 -22.01 -41.97
C LEU A 177 -14.05 -21.51 -42.55
N THR A 178 -14.59 -20.42 -42.03
CA THR A 178 -15.80 -19.76 -42.55
C THR A 178 -15.57 -19.23 -43.96
N ASP A 179 -14.41 -18.64 -44.24
CA ASP A 179 -14.04 -18.20 -45.59
C ASP A 179 -13.97 -19.38 -46.56
N ILE A 180 -13.37 -20.51 -46.15
CA ILE A 180 -13.32 -21.74 -46.97
C ILE A 180 -14.72 -22.26 -47.25
N GLU A 181 -15.60 -22.34 -46.23
CA GLU A 181 -16.98 -22.77 -46.40
C GLU A 181 -17.74 -21.87 -47.38
N SER A 182 -17.55 -20.55 -47.27
CA SER A 182 -18.18 -19.59 -48.18
C SER A 182 -17.71 -19.75 -49.63
N GLN A 183 -16.44 -20.09 -49.85
CA GLN A 183 -15.87 -20.35 -51.18
C GLN A 183 -16.40 -21.68 -51.75
N LEU A 184 -16.54 -22.71 -50.92
CA LEU A 184 -17.11 -23.99 -51.34
C LEU A 184 -18.57 -23.82 -51.77
N ASN A 185 -19.40 -23.15 -50.98
CA ASN A 185 -20.80 -22.87 -51.36
C ASN A 185 -20.93 -22.01 -52.62
N GLN A 186 -19.99 -21.10 -52.88
CA GLN A 186 -19.98 -20.32 -54.12
C GLN A 186 -19.58 -21.15 -55.34
N ASN A 187 -18.65 -22.09 -55.19
CA ASN A 187 -18.23 -22.97 -56.27
C ASN A 187 -19.30 -24.02 -56.61
N ASP A 188 -20.03 -24.55 -55.63
CA ASP A 188 -21.15 -25.48 -55.85
C ASP A 188 -22.39 -24.80 -56.46
N GLY A 189 -22.50 -23.47 -56.37
CA GLY A 189 -23.58 -22.68 -56.96
C GLY A 189 -23.38 -22.25 -58.42
N VAL A 190 -22.27 -22.61 -59.06
CA VAL A 190 -21.91 -22.19 -60.44
C VAL A 190 -22.25 -23.23 -61.50
N ASP A 191 -22.77 -24.41 -61.13
CA ASP A 191 -23.08 -25.49 -62.07
C ASP A 191 -24.54 -25.56 -62.58
N ASP A 192 -25.34 -24.49 -62.45
CA ASP A 192 -26.65 -24.43 -63.10
C ASP A 192 -26.90 -23.16 -63.94
N SER A 193 -26.42 -23.26 -65.20
CA SER A 193 -26.90 -22.61 -66.44
C SER A 193 -26.77 -21.09 -66.61
N PRO A 194 -26.33 -20.60 -67.80
CA PRO A 194 -27.00 -20.96 -69.07
C PRO A 194 -26.10 -21.05 -70.32
N GLY A 195 -26.38 -22.01 -71.21
CA GLY A 195 -25.89 -21.88 -72.59
C GLY A 195 -25.97 -23.10 -73.52
N GLY A 196 -27.01 -23.14 -74.34
CA GLY A 196 -26.82 -23.37 -75.78
C GLY A 196 -27.29 -24.69 -76.39
N GLY A 197 -28.27 -24.62 -77.29
CA GLY A 197 -28.26 -25.42 -78.52
C GLY A 197 -29.46 -26.35 -78.74
N ASP A 198 -30.32 -25.93 -79.66
CA ASP A 198 -31.11 -26.76 -80.58
C ASP A 198 -32.32 -27.56 -80.09
N ALA A 199 -33.52 -27.00 -80.35
CA ALA A 199 -34.62 -27.77 -80.98
C ALA A 199 -35.73 -26.85 -81.52
N ALA A 200 -35.73 -26.68 -82.85
CA ALA A 200 -36.87 -26.55 -83.78
C ALA A 200 -38.06 -25.60 -83.49
N PRO A 201 -38.32 -24.60 -84.36
CA PRO A 201 -39.67 -24.07 -84.54
C PRO A 201 -40.51 -24.98 -85.46
N PRO A 202 -41.82 -25.17 -85.21
CA PRO A 202 -42.72 -25.94 -86.06
C PRO A 202 -43.08 -25.19 -87.36
N PRO A 203 -43.60 -25.90 -88.38
CA PRO A 203 -43.81 -25.35 -89.71
C PRO A 203 -45.02 -24.43 -89.83
N ASP A 204 -44.82 -23.46 -90.71
CA ASP A 204 -45.72 -22.61 -91.49
C ASP A 204 -47.20 -23.05 -91.59
N THR A 205 -48.10 -22.12 -91.24
CA THR A 205 -49.39 -21.95 -91.89
C THR A 205 -49.68 -20.47 -92.11
N GLY A 206 -49.23 -19.95 -93.25
CA GLY A 206 -50.13 -19.46 -94.30
C GLY A 206 -50.92 -18.16 -94.05
N GLY A 207 -50.73 -17.22 -94.98
CA GLY A 207 -51.77 -16.27 -95.40
C GLY A 207 -51.56 -14.83 -94.93
N ASN A 208 -51.02 -13.95 -95.78
CA ASN A 208 -51.81 -13.30 -96.82
C ASN A 208 -50.97 -12.27 -97.58
N HIS A 209 -51.10 -12.36 -98.90
CA HIS A 209 -50.70 -11.35 -99.85
C HIS A 209 -51.81 -10.28 -99.96
N ALA A 210 -51.38 -9.12 -100.45
CA ALA A 210 -52.15 -8.11 -101.19
C ALA A 210 -52.55 -6.83 -100.42
N ASP A 211 -51.78 -5.79 -100.76
CA ASP A 211 -52.15 -4.44 -101.20
C ASP A 211 -52.97 -3.51 -100.29
#